data_AF-A0A6L5BTW2-F1
#
_entry.id   AF-A0A6L5BTW2-F1
#
_cell.length_a   1.000
_cell.length_b   1.000
_cell.length_c   1.000
_cell.angle_alpha   90.00
_cell.angle_beta   90.00
_cell.angle_gamma   90.00
#
_symmetry.space_group_name_H-M   'P 1'
#
loop_
_entity.id
_entity.type
_entity.pdbx_description
1 polymer ?
#
loop_
_entity_poly.entity_id
_entity_poly.type
_entity_poly.pdbx_seq_one_letter_code
_entity_poly.pdbx_strand_id
1 'polypeptide(L)'
;MSAVSASQSIAPQTFDIRPFSGAVGAEIIGLDLSRPINDQDFARIHRAHLDHHVVVFRDQRITPEQQIAFSRRFGVLQIHVLKQFLLAGHPEILIVSNIVENGVSVGLGDAGKFWHSDLSYKELPSLGSMLHAQELPSEGGDTLFADMHKAWDGLPDALRKAVEGRSAAHSYTARYSETKFEGNWRPTLTPEQLAQVAEVVHPIVRTHPENGRKALFVSEGFTTRIVGLPEDESKQLLDELYAHSVLPQNIYRHQWQPHDLVFWDNRSLIHLAAGCPSYLRRKLYRTTIQGDAPF
;
A
#
# COMPACT_ATOMS: atom_id res chain seq x y z
N MET A 1 47.93 18.15 10.85
CA MET A 1 46.77 18.98 10.45
C MET A 1 45.74 18.05 9.85
N SER A 2 44.71 17.69 10.60
CA SER A 2 43.61 16.85 10.09
C SER A 2 42.67 17.73 9.30
N ALA A 3 42.57 17.47 7.99
CA ALA A 3 41.53 18.04 7.16
C ALA A 3 40.20 17.42 7.57
N VAL A 4 39.38 18.20 8.27
CA VAL A 4 37.96 17.90 8.46
C VAL A 4 37.34 17.97 7.07
N SER A 5 36.95 16.81 6.53
CA SER A 5 36.18 16.72 5.29
C SER A 5 34.88 17.52 5.49
N ALA A 6 34.80 18.68 4.86
CA ALA A 6 33.56 19.45 4.82
C ALA A 6 32.54 18.61 4.04
N SER A 7 31.51 18.11 4.73
CA SER A 7 30.35 17.51 4.07
C SER A 7 29.75 18.57 3.16
N GLN A 8 29.91 18.41 1.84
CA GLN A 8 29.24 19.29 0.89
C GLN A 8 27.73 19.13 1.07
N SER A 9 27.05 20.21 1.46
CA SER A 9 25.60 20.23 1.61
C SER A 9 24.93 19.95 0.27
N ILE A 10 24.04 18.96 0.21
CA ILE A 10 23.28 18.62 -0.99
C ILE A 10 22.40 19.82 -1.37
N ALA A 11 22.54 20.32 -2.60
CA ALA A 11 21.77 21.45 -3.11
C ALA A 11 20.26 21.10 -3.19
N PRO A 12 19.36 22.07 -2.92
CA PRO A 12 17.92 21.86 -3.05
C PRO A 12 17.51 21.63 -4.50
N GLN A 13 16.45 20.84 -4.69
CA GLN A 13 15.81 20.61 -5.97
C GLN A 13 14.54 21.47 -6.09
N THR A 14 14.28 21.98 -7.30
CA THR A 14 13.04 22.69 -7.61
C THR A 14 12.01 21.69 -8.13
N PHE A 15 10.90 21.56 -7.43
CA PHE A 15 9.78 20.69 -7.82
C PHE A 15 8.47 21.23 -7.24
N ASP A 16 7.37 20.90 -7.93
CA ASP A 16 6.01 21.26 -7.55
C ASP A 16 5.31 20.07 -6.89
N ILE A 17 4.42 20.35 -5.94
CA ILE A 17 3.46 19.39 -5.39
C ILE A 17 2.07 19.89 -5.78
N ARG A 18 1.32 19.10 -6.56
CA ARG A 18 0.00 19.48 -7.07
C ARG A 18 -1.04 18.45 -6.63
N PRO A 19 -2.03 18.83 -5.80
CA PRO A 19 -3.08 17.88 -5.40
C PRO A 19 -3.94 17.49 -6.60
N PHE A 20 -4.38 16.24 -6.62
CA PHE A 20 -5.40 15.80 -7.57
C PHE A 20 -6.77 16.32 -7.15
N SER A 21 -7.71 16.41 -8.10
CA SER A 21 -9.12 16.74 -7.82
C SER A 21 -9.90 15.58 -7.15
N GLY A 22 -9.22 14.56 -6.65
CA GLY A 22 -9.80 13.35 -6.07
C GLY A 22 -9.96 13.40 -4.55
N ALA A 23 -10.39 12.28 -3.96
CA ALA A 23 -10.55 12.17 -2.51
C ALA A 23 -9.22 12.35 -1.76
N VAL A 24 -8.13 11.86 -2.37
CA VAL A 24 -6.76 11.89 -1.88
C VAL A 24 -5.81 12.08 -3.07
N GLY A 25 -4.55 12.33 -2.76
CA GLY A 25 -3.45 12.22 -3.68
C GLY A 25 -2.91 13.55 -4.22
N ALA A 26 -1.62 13.56 -4.50
CA ALA A 26 -0.93 14.64 -5.20
C ALA A 26 0.14 14.08 -6.15
N GLU A 27 0.47 14.85 -7.18
CA GLU A 27 1.64 14.61 -8.01
C GLU A 27 2.80 15.51 -7.64
N ILE A 28 4.01 14.95 -7.74
CA ILE A 28 5.28 15.63 -7.53
C ILE A 28 5.98 15.69 -8.89
N ILE A 29 6.19 16.92 -9.39
CA ILE A 29 6.69 17.19 -10.74
C ILE A 29 8.03 17.92 -10.66
N GLY A 30 9.03 17.42 -11.36
CA GLY A 30 10.36 18.02 -11.46
C GLY A 30 11.37 17.55 -10.41
N LEU A 31 10.96 16.69 -9.47
CA LEU A 31 11.89 16.02 -8.56
C LEU A 31 12.66 14.93 -9.33
N ASP A 32 13.98 14.88 -9.15
CA ASP A 32 14.85 13.85 -9.72
C ASP A 32 15.40 12.95 -8.61
N LEU A 33 14.81 11.76 -8.46
CA LEU A 33 15.24 10.76 -7.47
C LEU A 33 16.56 10.06 -7.84
N SER A 34 17.12 10.30 -9.03
CA SER A 34 18.46 9.82 -9.38
C SER A 34 19.58 10.62 -8.70
N ARG A 35 19.23 11.81 -8.19
CA ARG A 35 20.13 12.73 -7.49
C ARG A 35 19.89 12.69 -5.99
N PRO A 36 20.91 13.02 -5.16
CA PRO A 36 20.72 13.13 -3.72
C PRO A 36 19.61 14.14 -3.36
N ILE A 37 18.83 13.80 -2.33
CA ILE A 37 17.74 14.64 -1.79
C ILE A 37 18.16 15.11 -0.41
N ASN A 38 18.26 16.42 -0.23
CA ASN A 38 18.57 17.01 1.06
C ASN A 38 17.39 16.87 2.05
N ASP A 39 17.63 17.18 3.31
CA ASP A 39 16.62 16.97 4.36
C ASP A 39 15.42 17.92 4.25
N GLN A 40 15.62 19.12 3.70
CA GLN A 40 14.52 20.09 3.49
C GLN A 40 13.54 19.59 2.42
N ASP A 41 14.06 19.09 1.30
CA ASP A 41 13.24 18.53 0.23
C ASP A 41 12.58 17.22 0.65
N PHE A 42 13.31 16.36 1.38
CA PHE A 42 12.71 15.18 1.96
C PHE A 42 11.56 15.53 2.93
N ALA A 43 11.73 16.54 3.79
CA ALA A 43 10.67 16.99 4.69
C ALA A 43 9.43 17.51 3.93
N ARG A 44 9.62 18.20 2.79
CA ARG A 44 8.52 18.62 1.90
C ARG A 44 7.78 17.43 1.32
N ILE A 45 8.50 16.42 0.84
CA ILE A 45 7.92 15.18 0.29
C ILE A 45 7.17 14.40 1.38
N HIS A 46 7.77 14.25 2.56
CA HIS A 46 7.17 13.55 3.67
C HIS A 46 5.88 14.24 4.15
N ARG A 47 5.89 15.57 4.24
CA ARG A 47 4.67 16.35 4.52
C ARG A 47 3.59 16.11 3.47
N ALA A 48 3.95 16.12 2.19
CA ALA A 48 3.00 15.84 1.11
C ALA A 48 2.39 14.42 1.21
N HIS A 49 3.18 13.41 1.59
CA HIS A 49 2.67 12.06 1.85
C HIS A 49 1.67 12.03 3.00
N LEU A 50 1.95 12.72 4.11
CA LEU A 50 1.02 12.80 5.25
C LEU A 50 -0.26 13.58 4.93
N ASP A 51 -0.16 14.66 4.15
CA ASP A 51 -1.29 15.55 3.86
C ASP A 51 -2.19 15.00 2.73
N HIS A 52 -1.61 14.27 1.77
CA HIS A 52 -2.33 13.79 0.59
C HIS A 52 -2.51 12.26 0.55
N HIS A 53 -1.86 11.52 1.45
CA HIS A 53 -1.90 10.06 1.63
C HIS A 53 -1.40 9.23 0.43
N VAL A 54 -1.51 9.73 -0.80
CA VAL A 54 -0.88 9.18 -2.00
C VAL A 54 -0.03 10.27 -2.63
N VAL A 55 1.23 9.96 -2.96
CA VAL A 55 2.08 10.86 -3.74
C VAL A 55 2.61 10.13 -4.96
N VAL A 56 2.48 10.77 -6.11
CA VAL A 56 2.92 10.25 -7.40
C VAL A 56 4.11 11.07 -7.87
N PHE A 57 5.30 10.47 -7.87
CA PHE A 57 6.49 11.08 -8.44
C PHE A 57 6.50 10.81 -9.94
N ARG A 58 6.38 11.87 -10.75
CA ARG A 58 6.28 11.75 -12.21
C ARG A 58 7.64 11.52 -12.87
N ASP A 59 7.67 10.76 -13.96
CA ASP A 59 8.83 10.52 -14.84
C ASP A 59 10.11 10.06 -14.12
N GLN A 60 9.99 9.16 -13.15
CA GLN A 60 11.14 8.67 -12.39
C GLN A 60 11.89 7.58 -13.15
N ARG A 61 13.02 7.94 -13.74
CA ARG A 61 13.92 7.03 -14.47
C ARG A 61 15.08 6.60 -13.58
N ILE A 62 14.75 5.86 -12.53
CA ILE A 62 15.69 5.45 -11.48
C ILE A 62 16.04 3.97 -11.54
N THR A 63 17.20 3.63 -10.99
CA THR A 63 17.64 2.24 -10.82
C THR A 63 16.93 1.58 -9.62
N PRO A 64 16.89 0.24 -9.55
CA PRO A 64 16.45 -0.50 -8.37
C PRO A 64 17.09 -0.01 -7.05
N GLU A 65 18.39 0.24 -7.05
CA GLU A 65 19.15 0.72 -5.89
C GLU A 65 18.69 2.11 -5.45
N GLN A 66 18.38 3.00 -6.41
CA GLN A 66 17.85 4.33 -6.13
C GLN A 66 16.43 4.27 -5.55
N GLN A 67 15.55 3.41 -6.08
CA GLN A 67 14.23 3.16 -5.49
C GLN A 67 14.38 2.69 -4.03
N ILE A 68 15.23 1.69 -3.78
CA ILE A 68 15.47 1.15 -2.44
C ILE A 68 16.02 2.24 -1.50
N ALA A 69 17.00 3.03 -1.96
CA ALA A 69 17.59 4.10 -1.16
C ALA A 69 16.56 5.17 -0.79
N PHE A 70 15.68 5.53 -1.73
CA PHE A 70 14.59 6.48 -1.47
C PHE A 70 13.55 5.91 -0.50
N SER A 71 13.09 4.67 -0.69
CA SER A 71 12.14 4.02 0.22
C SER A 71 12.70 3.92 1.66
N ARG A 72 14.00 3.67 1.81
CA ARG A 72 14.68 3.62 3.12
C ARG A 72 14.65 4.94 3.90
N ARG A 73 14.41 6.07 3.23
CA ARG A 73 14.26 7.37 3.91
C ARG A 73 13.00 7.42 4.78
N PHE A 74 11.99 6.59 4.48
CA PHE A 74 10.72 6.52 5.23
C PHE A 74 10.73 5.46 6.33
N GLY A 75 11.64 4.48 6.28
CA GLY A 75 11.73 3.46 7.32
C GLY A 75 12.42 2.17 6.88
N VAL A 76 12.35 1.17 7.75
CA VAL A 76 12.88 -0.17 7.50
C VAL A 76 12.08 -0.86 6.41
N LEU A 77 12.75 -1.44 5.41
CA LEU A 77 12.07 -2.18 4.34
C LEU A 77 11.74 -3.61 4.77
N GLN A 78 10.55 -4.08 4.41
CA GLN A 78 10.12 -5.45 4.62
C GLN A 78 10.38 -6.27 3.37
N ILE A 79 11.22 -7.31 3.50
CA ILE A 79 11.49 -8.26 2.41
C ILE A 79 10.31 -9.25 2.32
N HIS A 80 9.80 -9.44 1.11
CA HIS A 80 8.68 -10.34 0.87
C HIS A 80 9.10 -11.82 1.07
N VAL A 81 8.18 -12.63 1.61
CA VAL A 81 8.47 -14.05 1.95
C VAL A 81 8.62 -14.95 0.71
N LEU A 82 7.94 -14.62 -0.38
CA LEU A 82 8.03 -15.32 -1.67
C LEU A 82 9.29 -14.89 -2.43
N LYS A 83 10.45 -15.43 -2.02
CA LYS A 83 11.77 -15.02 -2.50
C LYS A 83 11.98 -15.21 -4.01
N GLN A 84 11.28 -16.15 -4.63
CA GLN A 84 11.36 -16.42 -6.06
C GLN A 84 10.81 -15.28 -6.93
N PHE A 85 10.03 -14.36 -6.36
CA PHE A 85 9.47 -13.21 -7.06
C PHE A 85 10.20 -11.90 -6.74
N LEU A 86 11.30 -11.97 -5.98
CA LEU A 86 12.15 -10.83 -5.72
C LEU A 86 13.05 -10.56 -6.92
N LEU A 87 13.38 -9.28 -7.13
CA LEU A 87 14.29 -8.88 -8.19
C LEU A 87 15.69 -9.42 -7.91
N ALA A 88 16.32 -10.04 -8.91
CA ALA A 88 17.67 -10.56 -8.79
C ALA A 88 18.66 -9.45 -8.39
N GLY A 89 19.50 -9.73 -7.38
CA GLY A 89 20.42 -8.75 -6.79
C GLY A 89 19.79 -7.72 -5.85
N HIS A 90 18.46 -7.66 -5.76
CA HIS A 90 17.69 -6.63 -5.05
C HIS A 90 16.53 -7.24 -4.25
N PRO A 91 16.81 -7.99 -3.17
CA PRO A 91 15.79 -8.70 -2.41
C PRO A 91 14.73 -7.79 -1.77
N GLU A 92 14.99 -6.48 -1.65
CA GLU A 92 14.03 -5.49 -1.15
C GLU A 92 12.92 -5.16 -2.17
N ILE A 93 13.10 -5.53 -3.44
CA ILE A 93 12.13 -5.29 -4.52
C ILE A 93 11.38 -6.58 -4.85
N LEU A 94 10.07 -6.55 -4.65
CA LEU A 94 9.14 -7.55 -5.19
C LEU A 94 8.72 -7.15 -6.60
N ILE A 95 8.76 -8.10 -7.54
CA ILE A 95 8.21 -7.91 -8.88
C ILE A 95 6.70 -8.22 -8.80
N VAL A 96 5.86 -7.22 -9.05
CA VAL A 96 4.40 -7.38 -9.18
C VAL A 96 4.05 -7.36 -10.66
N SER A 97 3.56 -8.47 -11.20
CA SER A 97 3.45 -8.62 -12.65
C SER A 97 2.50 -9.74 -13.07
N ASN A 98 1.84 -9.56 -14.21
CA ASN A 98 0.99 -10.57 -14.84
C ASN A 98 1.69 -11.35 -15.97
N ILE A 99 2.98 -11.09 -16.18
CA ILE A 99 3.75 -11.66 -17.29
C ILE A 99 4.08 -13.12 -17.02
N VAL A 100 3.88 -13.97 -18.03
CA VAL A 100 4.34 -15.36 -18.06
C VAL A 100 5.30 -15.53 -19.24
N GLU A 101 6.50 -16.03 -18.97
CA GLU A 101 7.53 -16.28 -19.98
C GLU A 101 7.95 -17.75 -19.90
N ASN A 102 7.87 -18.47 -21.03
CA ASN A 102 8.18 -19.91 -21.09
C ASN A 102 7.41 -20.76 -20.06
N GLY A 103 6.16 -20.38 -19.75
CA GLY A 103 5.32 -21.06 -18.75
C GLY A 103 5.66 -20.71 -17.29
N VAL A 104 6.57 -19.77 -17.04
CA VAL A 104 6.99 -19.33 -15.71
C VAL A 104 6.51 -17.89 -15.45
N SER A 105 5.86 -17.65 -14.32
CA SER A 105 5.44 -16.30 -13.91
C SER A 105 6.65 -15.42 -13.61
N VAL A 106 6.74 -14.28 -14.28
CA VAL A 106 7.73 -13.24 -14.00
C VAL A 106 7.15 -12.34 -12.91
N GLY A 107 7.42 -12.67 -11.65
CA GLY A 107 6.90 -11.96 -10.49
C GLY A 107 5.59 -12.53 -9.94
N LEU A 108 5.08 -11.86 -8.91
CA LEU A 108 3.85 -12.23 -8.24
C LEU A 108 2.65 -11.70 -9.03
N GLY A 109 1.80 -12.63 -9.49
CA GLY A 109 0.53 -12.35 -10.17
C GLY A 109 -0.44 -11.55 -9.30
N ASP A 110 -1.29 -10.77 -9.99
CA ASP A 110 -2.24 -9.75 -9.52
C ASP A 110 -2.68 -9.89 -8.04
N ALA A 111 -1.79 -9.44 -7.15
CA ALA A 111 -1.99 -9.39 -5.71
C ALA A 111 -2.71 -8.08 -5.40
N GLY A 112 -3.95 -8.16 -4.92
CA GLY A 112 -4.72 -6.97 -4.53
C GLY A 112 -6.05 -6.77 -5.24
N LYS A 113 -6.68 -7.84 -5.75
CA LYS A 113 -8.02 -7.81 -6.38
C LYS A 113 -9.18 -7.50 -5.41
N PHE A 114 -8.90 -7.44 -4.12
CA PHE A 114 -9.85 -7.08 -3.07
C PHE A 114 -9.37 -5.80 -2.39
N TRP A 115 -10.29 -4.99 -1.87
CA TRP A 115 -9.90 -3.82 -1.10
C TRP A 115 -9.13 -4.26 0.15
N HIS A 116 -7.93 -3.73 0.31
CA HIS A 116 -7.05 -4.13 1.40
C HIS A 116 -6.06 -3.05 1.83
N SER A 117 -5.62 -3.17 3.08
CA SER A 117 -4.41 -2.54 3.59
C SER A 117 -3.29 -3.59 3.61
N ASP A 118 -2.17 -3.29 2.95
CA ASP A 118 -0.99 -4.15 2.81
C ASP A 118 -0.50 -4.62 4.18
N LEU A 119 -0.40 -5.94 4.35
CA LEU A 119 0.10 -6.57 5.57
C LEU A 119 -0.66 -6.22 6.86
N SER A 120 -1.94 -5.82 6.76
CA SER A 120 -2.77 -5.57 7.96
C SER A 120 -2.93 -6.79 8.88
N TYR A 121 -2.64 -7.99 8.38
CA TYR A 121 -2.57 -9.25 9.14
C TYR A 121 -1.24 -9.45 9.90
N LYS A 122 -0.36 -8.44 9.99
CA LYS A 122 0.85 -8.46 10.83
C LYS A 122 0.68 -7.57 12.05
N GLU A 123 1.43 -7.84 13.11
CA GLU A 123 1.50 -7.00 14.32
C GLU A 123 2.00 -5.58 14.02
N LEU A 124 2.95 -5.47 13.08
CA LEU A 124 3.44 -4.20 12.54
C LEU A 124 3.10 -4.15 11.04
N PRO A 125 1.85 -3.76 10.69
CA PRO A 125 1.46 -3.54 9.30
C PRO A 125 2.39 -2.56 8.59
N SER A 126 2.39 -2.60 7.26
CA SER A 126 3.21 -1.67 6.50
C SER A 126 2.74 -0.22 6.68
N LEU A 127 3.70 0.71 6.76
CA LEU A 127 3.44 2.14 6.65
C LEU A 127 2.85 2.43 5.27
N GLY A 128 3.42 1.78 4.26
CA GLY A 128 3.09 2.00 2.86
C GLY A 128 3.98 1.17 1.96
N SER A 129 3.60 1.12 0.69
CA SER A 129 4.40 0.51 -0.36
C SER A 129 4.66 1.56 -1.45
N MET A 130 5.83 1.47 -2.08
CA MET A 130 6.15 2.23 -3.28
C MET A 130 6.12 1.31 -4.49
N LEU A 131 5.40 1.69 -5.54
CA LEU A 131 5.29 0.96 -6.79
C LEU A 131 5.86 1.80 -7.93
N HIS A 132 6.87 1.26 -8.62
CA HIS A 132 7.52 1.91 -9.77
C HIS A 132 7.13 1.22 -11.08
N ALA A 133 6.58 1.99 -12.02
CA ALA A 133 6.15 1.50 -13.33
C ALA A 133 7.33 1.05 -14.20
N GLN A 134 7.35 -0.24 -14.58
CA GLN A 134 8.34 -0.82 -15.50
C GLN A 134 7.74 -1.12 -16.87
N GLU A 135 6.58 -1.78 -16.88
CA GLU A 135 5.77 -2.04 -18.07
C GLU A 135 4.30 -1.78 -17.70
N LEU A 136 3.59 -0.99 -18.51
CA LEU A 136 2.19 -0.68 -18.31
C LEU A 136 1.36 -1.19 -19.49
N PRO A 137 0.14 -1.69 -19.25
CA PRO A 137 -0.77 -2.05 -20.32
C PRO A 137 -1.27 -0.79 -21.04
N SER A 138 -1.69 -0.92 -22.30
CA SER A 138 -2.30 0.18 -23.05
C SER A 138 -3.70 0.57 -22.54
N GLU A 139 -4.36 -0.32 -21.81
CA GLU A 139 -5.66 -0.10 -21.17
C GLU A 139 -5.76 -0.87 -19.84
N GLY A 140 -6.50 -0.31 -18.89
CA GLY A 140 -6.62 -0.86 -17.54
C GLY A 140 -5.32 -0.77 -16.74
N GLY A 141 -5.19 -1.59 -15.69
CA GLY A 141 -4.01 -1.63 -14.82
C GLY A 141 -3.97 -0.53 -13.76
N ASP A 142 -5.05 0.25 -13.64
CA ASP A 142 -5.23 1.30 -12.65
C ASP A 142 -5.22 0.77 -11.22
N THR A 143 -4.97 1.67 -10.28
CA THR A 143 -5.04 1.38 -8.85
C THR A 143 -6.02 2.33 -8.19
N LEU A 144 -6.99 1.78 -7.46
CA LEU A 144 -7.94 2.56 -6.69
C LEU A 144 -7.46 2.63 -5.24
N PHE A 145 -7.64 3.79 -4.63
CA PHE A 145 -7.36 4.07 -3.23
C PHE A 145 -8.62 4.64 -2.59
N ALA A 146 -8.96 4.19 -1.38
CA ALA A 146 -10.06 4.72 -0.60
C ALA A 146 -9.53 5.38 0.68
N ASP A 147 -9.99 6.62 0.93
CA ASP A 147 -9.63 7.42 2.10
C ASP A 147 -10.36 6.94 3.35
N MET A 148 -9.64 6.28 4.23
CA MET A 148 -10.21 5.73 5.46
C MET A 148 -10.35 6.77 6.58
N HIS A 149 -9.71 7.94 6.44
CA HIS A 149 -10.05 9.09 7.29
C HIS A 149 -11.43 9.62 6.90
N LYS A 150 -11.69 9.84 5.60
CA LYS A 150 -13.03 10.26 5.14
C LYS A 150 -14.10 9.23 5.44
N ALA A 151 -13.79 7.94 5.31
CA ALA A 151 -14.71 6.88 5.69
C ALA A 151 -15.04 6.90 7.19
N TRP A 152 -14.08 7.23 8.06
CA TRP A 152 -14.36 7.42 9.48
C TRP A 152 -15.15 8.70 9.75
N ASP A 153 -14.78 9.82 9.13
CA ASP A 153 -15.42 11.12 9.33
C ASP A 153 -16.89 11.11 8.86
N GLY A 154 -17.16 10.41 7.76
CA GLY A 154 -18.51 10.24 7.18
C GLY A 154 -19.34 9.09 7.76
N LEU A 155 -18.81 8.35 8.74
CA LEU A 155 -19.47 7.16 9.27
C LEU A 155 -20.77 7.54 10.01
N PRO A 156 -21.93 6.92 9.68
CA PRO A 156 -23.19 7.15 10.38
C PRO A 156 -23.06 6.91 11.89
N ASP A 157 -23.74 7.72 12.71
CA ASP A 157 -23.62 7.68 14.17
C ASP A 157 -23.89 6.30 14.79
N ALA A 158 -24.83 5.55 14.23
CA ALA A 158 -25.14 4.19 14.68
C ALA A 158 -23.95 3.25 14.47
N LEU A 159 -23.34 3.29 13.29
CA LEU A 159 -22.15 2.50 12.96
C LEU A 159 -20.94 2.94 13.78
N ARG A 160 -20.74 4.26 13.95
CA ARG A 160 -19.67 4.80 14.80
C ARG A 160 -19.75 4.25 16.22
N LYS A 161 -20.93 4.34 16.85
CA LYS A 161 -21.16 3.79 18.20
C LYS A 161 -20.98 2.27 18.26
N ALA A 162 -21.31 1.57 17.19
CA ALA A 162 -21.16 0.12 17.13
C ALA A 162 -19.69 -0.32 17.12
N VAL A 163 -18.77 0.48 16.56
CA VAL A 163 -17.37 0.06 16.31
C VAL A 163 -16.33 0.78 17.15
N GLU A 164 -16.66 1.93 17.74
CA GLU A 164 -15.71 2.70 18.54
C GLU A 164 -15.22 1.88 19.74
N GLY A 165 -13.89 1.81 19.91
CA GLY A 165 -13.24 1.00 20.94
C GLY A 165 -13.21 -0.52 20.67
N ARG A 166 -13.81 -1.00 19.57
CA ARG A 166 -13.74 -2.42 19.19
C ARG A 166 -12.49 -2.73 18.37
N SER A 167 -12.14 -4.01 18.37
CA SER A 167 -11.05 -4.57 17.57
C SER A 167 -11.56 -5.66 16.64
N ALA A 168 -10.86 -5.87 15.53
CA ALA A 168 -11.14 -6.90 14.56
C ALA A 168 -9.90 -7.75 14.29
N ALA A 169 -10.12 -9.01 13.93
CA ALA A 169 -9.07 -9.92 13.51
C ALA A 169 -8.76 -9.75 12.01
N HIS A 170 -7.48 -9.74 11.70
CA HIS A 170 -6.93 -9.65 10.35
C HIS A 170 -6.16 -10.94 10.05
N SER A 171 -6.53 -11.61 8.97
CA SER A 171 -5.93 -12.88 8.58
C SER A 171 -5.42 -12.85 7.15
N TYR A 172 -4.18 -13.31 6.96
CA TYR A 172 -3.60 -13.54 5.64
C TYR A 172 -4.40 -14.56 4.82
N THR A 173 -5.03 -15.51 5.49
CA THR A 173 -5.76 -16.61 4.86
C THR A 173 -7.23 -16.31 4.60
N ALA A 174 -7.71 -15.11 4.95
CA ALA A 174 -9.12 -14.72 4.84
C ALA A 174 -9.76 -15.02 3.48
N ARG A 175 -8.99 -14.87 2.39
CA ARG A 175 -9.43 -15.11 1.00
C ARG A 175 -8.57 -16.14 0.26
N TYR A 176 -7.77 -16.93 0.98
CA TYR A 176 -6.77 -17.83 0.38
C TYR A 176 -7.39 -18.93 -0.49
N SER A 177 -8.59 -19.39 -0.11
CA SER A 177 -9.35 -20.44 -0.81
C SER A 177 -10.38 -19.89 -1.80
N GLU A 178 -10.58 -18.57 -1.88
CA GLU A 178 -11.57 -17.99 -2.77
C GLU A 178 -11.06 -17.94 -4.22
N THR A 179 -11.67 -18.75 -5.08
CA THR A 179 -11.45 -18.80 -6.53
C THR A 179 -12.33 -17.80 -7.30
N LYS A 180 -12.70 -16.66 -6.69
CA LYS A 180 -13.60 -15.68 -7.32
C LYS A 180 -13.08 -15.08 -8.63
N PHE A 181 -11.77 -15.17 -8.90
CA PHE A 181 -11.16 -14.63 -10.12
C PHE A 181 -10.28 -15.66 -10.82
N GLU A 182 -10.36 -15.72 -12.14
CA GLU A 182 -9.43 -16.48 -12.98
C GLU A 182 -7.98 -16.05 -12.69
N GLY A 183 -7.08 -17.03 -12.56
CA GLY A 183 -5.67 -16.81 -12.28
C GLY A 183 -5.30 -16.54 -10.82
N ASN A 184 -6.25 -16.58 -9.86
CA ASN A 184 -5.94 -16.51 -8.42
C ASN A 184 -5.41 -17.86 -7.90
N TRP A 185 -4.25 -18.30 -8.39
CA TRP A 185 -3.59 -19.51 -7.87
C TRP A 185 -2.62 -19.13 -6.75
N ARG A 186 -2.90 -19.62 -5.54
CA ARG A 186 -1.97 -19.61 -4.41
C ARG A 186 -1.73 -21.05 -3.95
N PRO A 187 -0.49 -21.44 -3.63
CA PRO A 187 -0.22 -22.77 -3.12
C PRO A 187 -0.89 -22.97 -1.75
N THR A 188 -1.43 -24.17 -1.49
CA THR A 188 -1.93 -24.56 -0.17
C THR A 188 -0.79 -24.46 0.85
N LEU A 189 -1.03 -23.79 1.97
CA LEU A 189 -0.04 -23.63 3.03
C LEU A 189 0.08 -24.91 3.87
N THR A 190 1.30 -25.26 4.29
CA THR A 190 1.54 -26.34 5.27
C THR A 190 1.09 -25.91 6.67
N PRO A 191 0.88 -26.83 7.62
CA PRO A 191 0.57 -26.48 9.01
C PRO A 191 1.60 -25.54 9.66
N GLU A 192 2.89 -25.72 9.36
CA GLU A 192 3.96 -24.85 9.84
C GLU A 192 3.85 -23.43 9.25
N GLN A 193 3.47 -23.33 7.97
CA GLN A 193 3.22 -22.05 7.31
C GLN A 193 1.94 -21.39 7.85
N LEU A 194 0.89 -22.16 8.14
CA LEU A 194 -0.34 -21.67 8.78
C LEU A 194 -0.06 -21.11 10.18
N ALA A 195 0.77 -21.79 10.97
CA ALA A 195 1.19 -21.32 12.29
C ALA A 195 1.99 -20.00 12.23
N GLN A 196 2.67 -19.73 11.11
CA GLN A 196 3.38 -18.47 10.86
C GLN A 196 2.48 -17.33 10.37
N VAL A 197 1.21 -17.61 10.03
CA VAL A 197 0.23 -16.61 9.57
C VAL A 197 -0.98 -16.54 10.50
N ALA A 198 -0.75 -16.76 11.80
CA ALA A 198 -1.73 -16.53 12.83
C ALA A 198 -2.35 -15.13 12.66
N GLU A 199 -3.65 -15.06 12.88
CA GLU A 199 -4.37 -13.79 12.78
C GLU A 199 -3.88 -12.79 13.82
N VAL A 200 -4.00 -11.51 13.48
CA VAL A 200 -3.62 -10.41 14.36
C VAL A 200 -4.86 -9.57 14.63
N VAL A 201 -5.00 -9.10 15.86
CA VAL A 201 -6.11 -8.27 16.29
C VAL A 201 -5.68 -6.81 16.31
N HIS A 202 -6.43 -5.96 15.60
CA HIS A 202 -6.19 -4.51 15.53
C HIS A 202 -7.46 -3.73 15.88
N PRO A 203 -7.35 -2.48 16.37
CA PRO A 203 -8.50 -1.61 16.52
C PRO A 203 -9.20 -1.37 15.17
N ILE A 204 -10.54 -1.41 15.15
CA ILE A 204 -11.33 -1.08 13.95
C ILE A 204 -11.13 0.38 13.56
N VAL A 205 -10.86 1.23 14.55
CA VAL A 205 -10.58 2.65 14.37
C VAL A 205 -9.19 2.92 14.90
N ARG A 206 -8.22 3.09 14.00
CA ARG A 206 -6.85 3.42 14.39
C ARG A 206 -6.61 4.92 14.43
N THR A 207 -5.60 5.31 15.18
CA THR A 207 -5.00 6.64 15.17
C THR A 207 -3.79 6.63 14.25
N HIS A 208 -3.66 7.65 13.42
CA HIS A 208 -2.49 7.83 12.59
C HIS A 208 -1.33 8.37 13.46
N PRO A 209 -0.19 7.68 13.51
CA PRO A 209 0.89 7.96 14.45
C PRO A 209 1.51 9.36 14.32
N GLU A 210 1.53 9.91 13.10
CA GLU A 210 2.25 11.16 12.82
C GLU A 210 1.37 12.41 12.74
N ASN A 211 0.05 12.24 12.60
CA ASN A 211 -0.89 13.36 12.43
C ASN A 211 -2.11 13.29 13.37
N GLY A 212 -2.27 12.22 14.14
CA GLY A 212 -3.32 12.06 15.14
C GLY A 212 -4.73 11.82 14.60
N ARG A 213 -4.93 11.83 13.28
CA ARG A 213 -6.25 11.61 12.67
C ARG A 213 -6.72 10.17 12.86
N LYS A 214 -8.02 9.98 13.00
CA LYS A 214 -8.65 8.65 13.10
C LYS A 214 -8.98 8.10 11.73
N ALA A 215 -8.73 6.82 11.50
CA ALA A 215 -9.07 6.12 10.25
C ALA A 215 -9.74 4.78 10.57
N LEU A 216 -10.70 4.38 9.74
CA LEU A 216 -11.16 2.99 9.73
C LEU A 216 -10.00 2.08 9.30
N PHE A 217 -9.79 0.98 10.00
CA PHE A 217 -8.74 0.01 9.73
C PHE A 217 -9.33 -1.38 9.55
N VAL A 218 -10.24 -1.48 8.58
CA VAL A 218 -10.89 -2.72 8.19
C VAL A 218 -10.91 -2.83 6.67
N SER A 219 -10.82 -4.05 6.15
CA SER A 219 -10.85 -4.28 4.70
C SER A 219 -11.36 -5.68 4.37
N GLU A 220 -12.16 -5.81 3.32
CA GLU A 220 -12.75 -7.09 2.90
C GLU A 220 -11.72 -8.18 2.58
N GLY A 221 -10.50 -7.76 2.21
CA GLY A 221 -9.42 -8.66 1.82
C GLY A 221 -8.78 -9.40 2.98
N PHE A 222 -8.79 -8.83 4.19
CA PHE A 222 -8.07 -9.39 5.35
C PHE A 222 -8.84 -9.39 6.67
N THR A 223 -9.79 -8.50 6.88
CA THR A 223 -10.54 -8.43 8.14
C THR A 223 -11.62 -9.53 8.15
N THR A 224 -11.59 -10.41 9.14
CA THR A 224 -12.44 -11.62 9.17
C THR A 224 -13.58 -11.55 10.16
N ARG A 225 -13.33 -11.01 11.36
CA ARG A 225 -14.36 -10.86 12.40
C ARG A 225 -14.06 -9.73 13.37
N ILE A 226 -15.08 -9.25 14.05
CA ILE A 226 -14.99 -8.32 15.18
C ILE A 226 -14.89 -9.14 16.46
N VAL A 227 -13.89 -8.82 17.27
CA VAL A 227 -13.63 -9.54 18.52
C VAL A 227 -14.77 -9.33 19.50
N GLY A 228 -15.27 -10.43 20.07
CA GLY A 228 -16.32 -10.42 21.09
C GLY A 228 -17.74 -10.24 20.56
N LEU A 229 -17.96 -10.29 19.24
CA LEU A 229 -19.29 -10.35 18.63
C LEU A 229 -19.62 -11.76 18.13
N PRO A 230 -20.92 -12.15 18.11
CA PRO A 230 -21.39 -13.28 17.34
C PRO A 230 -20.99 -13.18 15.86
N GLU A 231 -20.82 -14.31 15.19
CA GLU A 231 -20.30 -14.38 13.82
C GLU A 231 -21.20 -13.62 12.81
N ASP A 232 -22.51 -13.80 12.93
CA ASP A 232 -23.51 -13.14 12.10
C ASP A 232 -23.54 -11.62 12.31
N GLU A 233 -23.54 -11.16 13.56
CA GLU A 233 -23.47 -9.73 13.92
C GLU A 233 -22.16 -9.10 13.42
N SER A 234 -21.04 -9.78 13.64
CA SER A 234 -19.72 -9.37 13.17
C SER A 234 -19.71 -9.23 11.65
N LYS A 235 -20.23 -10.24 10.94
CA LYS A 235 -20.26 -10.24 9.48
C LYS A 235 -21.11 -9.08 8.95
N GLN A 236 -22.31 -8.90 9.49
CA GLN A 236 -23.20 -7.80 9.08
C GLN A 236 -22.51 -6.45 9.26
N LEU A 237 -21.92 -6.20 10.44
CA LEU A 237 -21.27 -4.93 10.73
C LEU A 237 -20.04 -4.69 9.85
N LEU A 238 -19.24 -5.72 9.58
CA LEU A 238 -18.10 -5.62 8.66
C LEU A 238 -18.56 -5.34 7.22
N ASP A 239 -19.61 -5.99 6.73
CA ASP A 239 -20.16 -5.75 5.40
C ASP A 239 -20.61 -4.28 5.23
N GLU A 240 -21.27 -3.72 6.26
CA GLU A 240 -21.67 -2.30 6.28
C GLU A 240 -20.45 -1.36 6.26
N LEU A 241 -19.40 -1.66 7.04
CA LEU A 241 -18.17 -0.88 7.05
C LEU A 241 -17.42 -0.95 5.72
N TYR A 242 -17.36 -2.13 5.08
CA TYR A 242 -16.71 -2.30 3.78
C TYR A 242 -17.43 -1.48 2.71
N ALA A 243 -18.76 -1.58 2.65
CA ALA A 243 -19.58 -0.80 1.72
C ALA A 243 -19.40 0.72 1.94
N HIS A 244 -19.36 1.16 3.19
CA HIS A 244 -19.15 2.57 3.53
C HIS A 244 -17.74 3.07 3.16
N SER A 245 -16.72 2.23 3.34
CA SER A 245 -15.31 2.60 3.09
C SER A 245 -15.06 2.96 1.63
N VAL A 246 -15.75 2.28 0.71
CA VAL A 246 -15.53 2.40 -0.74
C VAL A 246 -16.62 3.22 -1.45
N LEU A 247 -17.30 4.11 -0.73
CA LEU A 247 -18.20 5.08 -1.36
C LEU A 247 -17.44 5.97 -2.35
N PRO A 248 -18.06 6.37 -3.48
CA PRO A 248 -17.37 7.10 -4.55
C PRO A 248 -16.61 8.35 -4.08
N GLN A 249 -17.14 9.10 -3.11
CA GLN A 249 -16.49 10.29 -2.56
C GLN A 249 -15.19 10.01 -1.77
N ASN A 250 -14.96 8.76 -1.37
CA ASN A 250 -13.74 8.34 -0.67
C ASN A 250 -12.68 7.86 -1.66
N ILE A 251 -13.03 7.63 -2.93
CA ILE A 251 -12.16 6.94 -3.88
C ILE A 251 -11.35 7.94 -4.72
N TYR A 252 -10.06 7.63 -4.86
CA TYR A 252 -9.18 8.14 -5.91
C TYR A 252 -8.76 6.99 -6.82
N ARG A 253 -8.84 7.20 -8.14
CA ARG A 253 -8.37 6.24 -9.14
C ARG A 253 -7.09 6.78 -9.78
N HIS A 254 -5.98 6.11 -9.54
CA HIS A 254 -4.73 6.43 -10.18
C HIS A 254 -4.64 5.74 -11.54
N GLN A 255 -4.61 6.56 -12.60
CA GLN A 255 -4.26 6.15 -13.94
C GLN A 255 -2.75 6.28 -14.11
N TRP A 256 -2.09 5.14 -14.30
CA TRP A 256 -0.64 5.05 -14.38
C TRP A 256 -0.11 5.73 -15.65
N GLN A 257 0.97 6.48 -15.50
CA GLN A 257 1.79 6.97 -16.59
C GLN A 257 3.15 6.26 -16.59
N PRO A 258 3.83 6.17 -17.76
CA PRO A 258 5.18 5.63 -17.82
C PRO A 258 6.10 6.29 -16.80
N HIS A 259 6.86 5.45 -16.08
CA HIS A 259 7.84 5.87 -15.07
C HIS A 259 7.25 6.55 -13.82
N ASP A 260 5.93 6.49 -13.61
CA ASP A 260 5.36 6.87 -12.32
C ASP A 260 5.97 6.00 -11.20
N LEU A 261 6.38 6.66 -10.12
CA LEU A 261 6.60 6.03 -8.83
C LEU A 261 5.48 6.49 -7.89
N VAL A 262 4.65 5.56 -7.45
CA VAL A 262 3.51 5.85 -6.57
C VAL A 262 3.85 5.37 -5.16
N PHE A 263 3.65 6.24 -4.17
CA PHE A 263 3.78 5.91 -2.76
C PHE A 263 2.48 6.26 -2.03
N TRP A 264 1.93 5.32 -1.29
CA TRP A 264 0.71 5.54 -0.52
C TRP A 264 0.88 5.21 0.96
N ASP A 265 0.07 5.86 1.80
CA ASP A 265 -0.03 5.64 3.23
C ASP A 265 -1.05 4.53 3.51
N ASN A 266 -0.54 3.37 3.86
CA ASN A 266 -1.33 2.19 4.17
C ASN A 266 -1.96 2.24 5.58
N ARG A 267 -1.62 3.26 6.39
CA ARG A 267 -2.19 3.53 7.71
C ARG A 267 -3.51 4.32 7.60
N SER A 268 -3.75 4.98 6.47
CA SER A 268 -4.97 5.77 6.21
C SER A 268 -5.73 5.37 4.95
N LEU A 269 -5.22 4.41 4.17
CA LEU A 269 -5.82 3.96 2.92
C LEU A 269 -6.03 2.45 2.88
N ILE A 270 -7.09 2.04 2.18
CA ILE A 270 -7.17 0.73 1.55
C ILE A 270 -7.08 0.92 0.04
N HIS A 271 -6.64 -0.11 -0.68
CA HIS A 271 -6.44 -0.05 -2.13
C HIS A 271 -6.87 -1.33 -2.84
N LEU A 272 -7.12 -1.21 -4.14
CA LEU A 272 -7.56 -2.29 -5.01
C LEU A 272 -6.91 -2.14 -6.39
N ALA A 273 -6.40 -3.25 -6.93
CA ALA A 273 -5.98 -3.34 -8.31
C ALA A 273 -7.21 -3.50 -9.21
N ALA A 274 -7.41 -2.60 -10.18
CA ALA A 274 -8.54 -2.68 -11.12
C ALA A 274 -8.40 -3.82 -12.14
N GLY A 275 -7.26 -4.52 -12.12
CA GLY A 275 -6.89 -5.51 -13.13
C GLY A 275 -6.55 -4.87 -14.48
N CYS A 276 -5.95 -5.67 -15.36
CA CYS A 276 -5.80 -5.33 -16.77
C CYS A 276 -6.10 -6.58 -17.62
N PRO A 277 -6.44 -6.41 -18.91
CA PRO A 277 -6.63 -7.55 -19.81
C PRO A 277 -5.44 -8.50 -19.78
N SER A 278 -5.70 -9.81 -19.75
CA SER A 278 -4.66 -10.85 -19.59
C SER A 278 -3.66 -10.91 -20.75
N TYR A 279 -4.05 -10.42 -21.92
CA TYR A 279 -3.18 -10.33 -23.10
C TYR A 279 -2.26 -9.11 -23.09
N LEU A 280 -2.46 -8.16 -22.15
CA LEU A 280 -1.60 -7.00 -21.97
C LEU A 280 -0.63 -7.22 -20.82
N ARG A 281 0.60 -6.77 -21.01
CA ARG A 281 1.68 -6.93 -20.03
C ARG A 281 1.65 -5.79 -19.01
N ARG A 282 1.85 -6.13 -17.74
CA ARG A 282 2.02 -5.18 -16.65
C ARG A 282 3.10 -5.66 -15.70
N LYS A 283 4.05 -4.79 -15.37
CA LYS A 283 5.15 -5.06 -14.44
C LYS A 283 5.47 -3.81 -13.63
N LEU A 284 5.44 -3.96 -12.30
CA LEU A 284 5.81 -2.94 -11.35
C LEU A 284 6.87 -3.48 -10.38
N TYR A 285 7.74 -2.59 -9.89
CA TYR A 285 8.66 -2.90 -8.80
C TYR A 285 8.14 -2.32 -7.49
N ARG A 286 7.97 -3.19 -6.50
CA ARG A 286 7.44 -2.84 -5.18
C ARG A 286 8.50 -2.92 -4.10
N THR A 287 8.67 -1.83 -3.34
CA THR A 287 9.29 -1.87 -2.01
C THR A 287 8.23 -1.61 -0.96
N THR A 288 8.26 -2.34 0.16
CA THR A 288 7.30 -2.17 1.27
C THR A 288 8.03 -1.67 2.50
N ILE A 289 7.48 -0.65 3.15
CA ILE A 289 8.07 0.01 4.33
C ILE A 289 7.32 -0.47 5.57
N GLN A 290 8.05 -0.97 6.56
CA GLN A 290 7.48 -1.38 7.85
C GLN A 290 6.85 -0.17 8.54
N GLY A 291 5.65 -0.35 9.07
CA GLY A 291 4.98 0.63 9.91
C GLY A 291 5.05 0.26 11.38
N ASP A 292 3.97 0.56 12.08
CA ASP A 292 3.83 0.45 13.52
C ASP A 292 2.59 -0.34 13.93
N ALA A 293 2.53 -0.70 15.21
CA ALA A 293 1.35 -1.30 15.80
C ALA A 293 0.20 -0.28 15.82
N PRO A 294 -0.97 -0.58 15.23
CA PRO A 294 -2.14 0.30 15.28
C PRO A 294 -2.69 0.47 16.72
N PHE A 295 -3.19 1.67 17.06
CA PHE A 295 -3.75 2.02 18.37
C PHE A 295 -4.90 3.03 18.29
#